data_AF-B9TQ32-F1
#
_entry.id   AF-B9TQ32-F1
#
_cell.length_a   1.000
_cell.length_b   1.000
_cell.length_c   1.000
_cell.angle_alpha   90.00
_cell.angle_beta   90.00
_cell.angle_gamma   90.00
#
_symmetry.space_group_name_H-M   'P 1'
#
loop_
_entity.id
_entity.type
_entity.pdbx_description
1 polymer ?
#
loop_
_entity_poly.entity_id
_entity_poly.type
_entity_poly.pdbx_seq_one_letter_code
_entity_poly.pdbx_strand_id
1 'polypeptide(L)'
;MQVLEDWTIRAIDFDADGTLPELDWKPGRARGPAFWRGTFDASETGDTFLDMSTWGQGIVWINGRCLGRYWSIGPTQTMYLPGPWIRRGRNEVIVLDLTGPQSARVEGLRAPILDRLQPERDLPRAARTSRLQLDGIAPVAAGTFESGASIQEVRFAKPAAGRQFCIEALSAFDGKDYAAIAEISLLDAAGRPLDQSAWTIAYASSEEMNREDGSALNAINGQATDFWHTAYSGEPHPRFPHRLVIDLGTSTRIHGMRYTPRQGPPQ
;
A
#
# COMPACT_ATOMS: atom_id res chain seq x y z
N MET A 1 24.08 22.40 4.72
CA MET A 1 22.83 22.13 3.97
C MET A 1 22.20 23.47 3.69
N GLN A 2 22.01 23.85 2.43
CA GLN A 2 21.38 25.12 2.06
C GLN A 2 19.87 24.88 1.95
N VAL A 3 19.08 25.69 2.65
CA VAL A 3 17.61 25.66 2.55
C VAL A 3 17.22 26.33 1.24
N LEU A 4 16.25 25.76 0.54
CA LEU A 4 15.66 26.36 -0.66
C LEU A 4 14.52 27.29 -0.25
N GLU A 5 14.61 28.55 -0.70
CA GLU A 5 13.63 29.62 -0.44
C GLU A 5 12.93 30.04 -1.76
N ASP A 6 11.99 30.99 -1.70
CA ASP A 6 11.28 31.57 -2.87
C ASP A 6 10.36 30.62 -3.66
N TRP A 7 9.60 29.77 -2.96
CA TRP A 7 8.63 28.86 -3.59
C TRP A 7 7.40 29.58 -4.15
N THR A 8 7.03 29.26 -5.39
CA THR A 8 5.69 29.57 -5.93
C THR A 8 4.78 28.37 -5.75
N ILE A 9 3.74 28.51 -4.91
CA ILE A 9 2.76 27.45 -4.64
C ILE A 9 1.50 27.71 -5.46
N ARG A 10 1.05 26.69 -6.21
CA ARG A 10 -0.22 26.71 -6.94
C ARG A 10 -1.08 25.56 -6.44
N ALA A 11 -2.10 25.88 -5.65
CA ALA A 11 -3.07 24.90 -5.20
C ALA A 11 -3.98 24.50 -6.38
N ILE A 12 -4.18 23.20 -6.56
CA ILE A 12 -5.29 22.66 -7.34
C ILE A 12 -6.30 22.22 -6.29
N ASP A 13 -7.20 23.15 -5.95
CA ASP A 13 -8.23 22.93 -4.94
C ASP A 13 -9.56 22.64 -5.65
N PHE A 14 -10.20 21.55 -5.24
CA PHE A 14 -11.50 21.13 -5.75
C PHE A 14 -12.61 21.43 -4.74
N ASP A 15 -12.35 22.26 -3.72
CA ASP A 15 -13.22 22.48 -2.56
C ASP A 15 -13.63 21.19 -1.82
N ALA A 16 -14.42 21.36 -0.74
CA ALA A 16 -14.86 20.23 0.08
C ALA A 16 -15.87 19.32 -0.65
N ASP A 17 -16.58 19.87 -1.64
CA ASP A 17 -17.61 19.18 -2.41
C ASP A 17 -17.06 18.55 -3.70
N GLY A 18 -15.78 18.79 -4.01
CA GLY A 18 -15.13 18.28 -5.20
C GLY A 18 -15.54 19.04 -6.47
N THR A 19 -16.01 20.29 -6.35
CA THR A 19 -16.38 21.13 -7.48
C THR A 19 -15.16 21.45 -8.34
N LEU A 20 -15.27 21.18 -9.64
CA LEU A 20 -14.25 21.62 -10.58
C LEU A 20 -14.37 23.13 -10.81
N PRO A 21 -13.27 23.90 -10.72
CA PRO A 21 -13.26 25.27 -11.21
C PRO A 21 -13.49 25.29 -12.73
N GLU A 22 -13.82 26.45 -13.28
CA GLU A 22 -13.88 26.60 -14.73
C GLU A 22 -12.50 26.30 -15.36
N LEU A 23 -12.51 25.47 -16.39
CA LEU A 23 -11.30 25.01 -17.09
C LEU A 23 -11.33 25.51 -18.54
N ASP A 24 -10.19 26.01 -18.99
CA ASP A 24 -9.98 26.38 -20.38
C ASP A 24 -9.66 25.14 -21.23
N TRP A 25 -10.57 24.79 -22.13
CA TRP A 25 -10.47 23.60 -22.96
C TRP A 25 -9.84 23.89 -24.32
N LYS A 26 -8.89 23.03 -24.72
CA LYS A 26 -8.32 23.04 -26.06
C LYS A 26 -8.27 21.63 -26.66
N PRO A 27 -8.60 21.45 -27.95
CA PRO A 27 -8.36 20.18 -28.62
C PRO A 27 -6.87 19.84 -28.65
N GLY A 28 -6.52 18.57 -28.42
CA GLY A 28 -5.15 18.12 -28.57
C GLY A 28 -4.82 16.88 -27.73
N ARG A 29 -3.54 16.52 -27.74
CA ARG A 29 -2.96 15.53 -26.83
C ARG A 29 -2.18 16.25 -25.74
N ALA A 30 -2.26 15.77 -24.51
CA ALA A 30 -1.39 16.21 -23.43
C ALA A 30 -0.24 15.22 -23.20
N ARG A 31 0.90 15.73 -22.72
CA ARG A 31 1.97 14.92 -22.13
C ARG A 31 2.03 15.26 -20.65
N GLY A 32 2.02 14.26 -19.77
CA GLY A 32 1.97 14.46 -18.33
C GLY A 32 0.57 14.83 -17.80
N PRO A 33 0.49 15.45 -16.60
CA PRO A 33 -0.78 15.74 -15.94
C PRO A 33 -1.72 16.62 -16.78
N ALA A 34 -2.97 16.20 -16.96
CA ALA A 34 -3.97 16.97 -17.71
C ALA A 34 -5.41 16.62 -17.33
N PHE A 35 -6.30 17.58 -17.56
CA PHE A 35 -7.74 17.35 -17.60
C PHE A 35 -8.16 16.94 -19.01
N TRP A 36 -8.95 15.88 -19.09
CA TRP A 36 -9.53 15.34 -20.30
C TRP A 36 -11.04 15.51 -20.23
N ARG A 37 -11.66 15.99 -21.31
CA ARG A 37 -13.12 16.18 -21.40
C ARG A 37 -13.68 15.33 -22.52
N GLY A 38 -14.76 14.62 -22.22
CA GLY A 38 -15.52 13.83 -23.18
C GLY A 38 -17.02 13.96 -22.93
N THR A 39 -17.82 13.46 -23.87
CA THR A 39 -19.27 13.36 -23.71
C THR A 39 -19.79 12.04 -24.24
N PHE A 40 -20.89 11.54 -23.67
CA PHE A 40 -21.62 10.38 -24.16
C PHE A 40 -23.12 10.64 -24.11
N ASP A 41 -23.88 10.02 -25.00
CA ASP A 41 -25.34 10.06 -24.98
C ASP A 41 -25.91 8.78 -24.35
N ALA A 42 -26.90 8.93 -23.48
CA ALA A 42 -27.58 7.81 -22.83
C ALA A 42 -29.09 7.86 -23.14
N SER A 43 -29.63 6.78 -23.70
CA SER A 43 -31.08 6.64 -23.92
C SER A 43 -31.84 6.37 -22.61
N GLU A 44 -31.17 5.74 -21.65
CA GLU A 44 -31.69 5.41 -20.33
C GLU A 44 -30.65 5.64 -19.24
N THR A 45 -31.12 5.73 -18.00
CA THR A 45 -30.27 5.86 -16.82
C THR A 45 -30.16 4.50 -16.14
N GLY A 46 -28.97 4.13 -15.72
CA GLY A 46 -28.73 2.89 -14.99
C GLY A 46 -27.33 2.86 -14.40
N ASP A 47 -27.16 2.05 -13.38
CA ASP A 47 -25.86 1.82 -12.77
C ASP A 47 -24.89 1.20 -13.79
N THR A 48 -23.64 1.63 -13.74
CA THR A 48 -22.58 1.09 -14.59
C THR A 48 -21.24 1.17 -13.87
N PHE A 49 -20.22 0.51 -14.40
CA PHE A 49 -18.85 0.57 -13.89
C PHE A 49 -17.94 1.20 -14.94
N LEU A 50 -17.44 2.41 -14.71
CA LEU A 50 -16.52 3.08 -15.64
C LEU A 50 -15.17 2.37 -15.64
N ASP A 51 -14.76 1.83 -16.79
CA ASP A 51 -13.46 1.21 -17.00
C ASP A 51 -12.36 2.27 -17.07
N MET A 52 -11.45 2.23 -16.11
CA MET A 52 -10.30 3.14 -15.99
C MET A 52 -8.98 2.43 -16.33
N SER A 53 -9.01 1.21 -16.86
CA SER A 53 -7.81 0.39 -17.09
C SER A 53 -6.81 0.98 -18.10
N THR A 54 -7.28 1.80 -19.04
CA THR A 54 -6.41 2.51 -20.00
C THR A 54 -5.87 3.84 -19.47
N TRP A 55 -6.35 4.28 -18.30
CA TRP A 55 -5.93 5.51 -17.65
C TRP A 55 -4.76 5.25 -16.70
N GLY A 56 -4.21 6.33 -16.16
CA GLY A 56 -3.08 6.38 -15.24
C GLY A 56 -3.51 6.44 -13.78
N GLN A 57 -3.39 7.61 -13.17
CA GLN A 57 -3.82 7.89 -11.80
C GLN A 57 -4.51 9.26 -11.75
N GLY A 58 -5.63 9.37 -11.05
CA GLY A 58 -6.25 10.68 -10.88
C GLY A 58 -7.70 10.62 -10.39
N ILE A 59 -8.55 11.50 -10.91
CA ILE A 59 -9.91 11.75 -10.42
C ILE A 59 -10.88 11.87 -11.59
N VAL A 60 -12.11 11.37 -11.43
CA VAL A 60 -13.16 11.43 -12.46
C VAL A 60 -14.34 12.27 -11.97
N TRP A 61 -14.96 13.02 -12.88
CA TRP A 61 -16.23 13.71 -12.68
C TRP A 61 -17.24 13.32 -13.74
N ILE A 62 -18.49 13.14 -13.33
CA ILE A 62 -19.63 12.90 -14.22
C ILE A 62 -20.66 14.00 -13.99
N ASN A 63 -20.99 14.75 -15.03
CA ASN A 63 -21.97 15.85 -14.97
C ASN A 63 -21.71 16.84 -13.82
N GLY A 64 -20.43 17.18 -13.58
CA GLY A 64 -19.97 18.08 -12.51
C GLY A 64 -19.84 17.45 -11.13
N ARG A 65 -20.14 16.16 -10.95
CA ARG A 65 -20.04 15.45 -9.67
C ARG A 65 -18.75 14.64 -9.59
N CYS A 66 -17.98 14.83 -8.52
CA CYS A 66 -16.75 14.06 -8.28
C CYS A 66 -17.09 12.59 -7.99
N LEU A 67 -16.63 11.69 -8.86
CA LEU A 67 -16.81 10.24 -8.71
C LEU A 67 -15.74 9.62 -7.79
N GLY A 68 -14.61 10.30 -7.64
CA GLY A 68 -13.52 9.90 -6.76
C GLY A 68 -12.24 9.57 -7.50
N ARG A 69 -11.34 8.86 -6.81
CA ARG A 69 -9.99 8.57 -7.28
C ARG A 69 -9.92 7.23 -8.00
N TYR A 70 -9.04 7.13 -8.98
CA TYR A 70 -8.63 5.86 -9.59
C TYR A 70 -7.10 5.79 -9.66
N TRP A 71 -6.58 4.56 -9.72
CA TRP A 71 -5.16 4.32 -9.96
C TRP A 71 -4.98 2.99 -10.69
N SER A 72 -4.29 3.04 -11.82
CA SER A 72 -4.09 1.90 -12.71
C SER A 72 -3.34 0.72 -12.09
N ILE A 73 -2.64 0.90 -10.97
CA ILE A 73 -2.05 -0.21 -10.21
C ILE A 73 -3.11 -1.19 -9.69
N GLY A 74 -4.34 -0.75 -9.47
CA GLY A 74 -5.41 -1.59 -8.93
C GLY A 74 -5.34 -1.81 -7.41
N PRO A 75 -5.99 -2.86 -6.88
CA PRO A 75 -6.63 -3.95 -7.64
C PRO A 75 -7.95 -3.55 -8.32
N THR A 76 -8.59 -2.48 -7.86
CA THR A 76 -9.81 -1.93 -8.49
C THR A 76 -9.49 -1.18 -9.78
N GLN A 77 -10.06 -1.60 -10.90
CA GLN A 77 -9.87 -1.02 -12.23
C GLN A 77 -11.10 -0.28 -12.76
N THR A 78 -12.22 -0.38 -12.06
CA THR A 78 -13.49 0.27 -12.44
C THR A 78 -14.05 1.14 -11.34
N MET A 79 -14.68 2.26 -11.70
CA MET A 79 -15.41 3.12 -10.77
C MET A 79 -16.91 2.91 -10.90
N TYR A 80 -17.62 2.64 -9.80
CA TYR A 80 -19.08 2.58 -9.81
C TYR A 80 -19.66 3.96 -10.13
N LEU A 81 -20.45 4.04 -11.20
CA LEU A 81 -21.22 5.22 -11.59
C LEU A 81 -22.70 4.98 -11.30
N PRO A 82 -23.28 5.66 -10.29
CA PRO A 82 -24.69 5.55 -9.99
C PRO A 82 -25.57 6.05 -11.14
N GLY A 83 -26.58 5.28 -11.51
CA GLY A 83 -27.57 5.65 -12.52
C GLY A 83 -28.22 7.03 -12.31
N PRO A 84 -28.52 7.47 -11.06
CA PRO A 84 -29.04 8.82 -10.80
C PRO A 84 -28.11 9.97 -11.19
N TRP A 85 -26.82 9.72 -11.44
CA TRP A 85 -25.86 10.73 -11.92
C TRP A 85 -25.82 10.83 -13.45
N ILE A 86 -26.45 9.87 -14.15
CA ILE A 86 -26.60 9.85 -15.60
C ILE A 86 -27.89 10.58 -15.97
N ARG A 87 -27.81 11.42 -17.00
CA ARG A 87 -28.94 12.11 -17.61
C ARG A 87 -29.35 11.36 -18.88
N ARG A 88 -30.65 11.30 -19.19
CA ARG A 88 -31.07 10.95 -20.55
C ARG A 88 -30.58 12.03 -21.53
N GLY A 89 -30.04 11.62 -22.66
CA GLY A 89 -29.34 12.49 -23.60
C GLY A 89 -27.87 12.69 -23.23
N ARG A 90 -27.36 13.90 -23.43
CA ARG A 90 -25.92 14.19 -23.36
C ARG A 90 -25.42 14.28 -21.93
N ASN A 91 -24.34 13.57 -21.65
CA ASN A 91 -23.59 13.55 -20.39
C ASN A 91 -22.16 14.02 -20.61
N GLU A 92 -21.59 14.62 -19.59
CA GLU A 92 -20.19 15.03 -19.56
C GLU A 92 -19.36 14.13 -18.65
N VAL A 93 -18.16 13.79 -19.13
CA VAL A 93 -17.11 13.16 -18.33
C VAL A 93 -15.87 14.05 -18.35
N ILE A 94 -15.33 14.33 -17.17
CA ILE A 94 -14.03 14.98 -17.00
C ILE A 94 -13.13 14.03 -16.23
N VAL A 95 -11.89 13.87 -16.69
CA VAL A 95 -10.88 13.06 -16.02
C VAL A 95 -9.63 13.90 -15.80
N LEU A 96 -9.22 14.08 -14.55
CA LEU A 96 -7.85 14.47 -14.25
C LEU A 96 -6.99 13.22 -14.28
N ASP A 97 -6.00 13.17 -15.17
CA ASP A 97 -5.01 12.09 -15.20
C ASP A 97 -3.61 12.69 -14.98
N LEU A 98 -2.89 12.17 -13.97
CA LEU A 98 -1.60 12.68 -13.52
C LEU A 98 -0.41 12.05 -14.23
N THR A 99 -0.58 10.89 -14.88
CA THR A 99 0.53 10.14 -15.49
C THR A 99 0.40 9.99 -17.01
N GLY A 100 -0.73 10.41 -17.57
CA GLY A 100 -1.12 10.24 -18.96
C GLY A 100 -1.84 8.90 -19.21
N PRO A 101 -2.99 8.89 -19.91
CA PRO A 101 -3.64 7.64 -20.29
C PRO A 101 -2.92 6.98 -21.49
N GLN A 102 -2.94 5.64 -21.53
CA GLN A 102 -2.57 4.88 -22.74
C GLN A 102 -3.56 5.16 -23.88
N SER A 103 -4.84 5.30 -23.51
CA SER A 103 -5.93 5.70 -24.40
C SER A 103 -6.96 6.51 -23.60
N ALA A 104 -7.26 7.73 -24.06
CA ALA A 104 -8.23 8.63 -23.44
C ALA A 104 -9.67 8.23 -23.81
N ARG A 105 -10.09 7.04 -23.38
CA ARG A 105 -11.41 6.45 -23.60
C ARG A 105 -11.95 5.92 -22.27
N VAL A 106 -13.23 6.15 -22.01
CA VAL A 106 -13.94 5.53 -20.88
C VAL A 106 -15.10 4.72 -21.45
N GLU A 107 -15.37 3.56 -20.85
CA GLU A 107 -16.49 2.68 -21.20
C GLU A 107 -17.25 2.26 -19.94
N GLY A 108 -18.57 2.11 -20.04
CA GLY A 108 -19.39 1.57 -18.96
C GLY A 108 -19.50 0.04 -19.07
N LEU A 109 -19.05 -0.67 -18.04
CA LEU A 109 -19.15 -2.12 -17.93
C LEU A 109 -20.37 -2.53 -17.09
N ARG A 110 -20.85 -3.76 -17.32
CA ARG A 110 -21.96 -4.38 -16.56
C ARG A 110 -21.53 -4.94 -15.20
N ALA A 111 -20.25 -5.20 -15.01
CA ALA A 111 -19.69 -5.77 -13.78
C ALA A 111 -18.40 -5.03 -13.41
N PRO A 112 -18.07 -4.92 -12.12
CA PRO A 112 -16.83 -4.28 -11.69
C PRO A 112 -15.63 -5.19 -11.93
N ILE A 113 -14.45 -4.58 -12.02
CA ILE A 113 -13.15 -5.25 -11.95
C ILE A 113 -12.48 -4.76 -10.67
N LEU A 114 -12.48 -5.60 -9.62
CA LEU A 114 -12.01 -5.24 -8.28
C LEU A 114 -10.69 -5.90 -7.87
N ASP A 115 -10.21 -6.84 -8.69
CA ASP A 115 -9.22 -7.87 -8.35
C ASP A 115 -8.04 -7.94 -9.34
N ARG A 116 -7.81 -6.87 -10.11
CA ARG A 116 -6.72 -6.80 -11.10
C ARG A 116 -5.63 -5.83 -10.66
N LEU A 117 -4.60 -6.38 -10.01
CA LEU A 117 -3.37 -5.66 -9.66
C LEU A 117 -2.43 -5.59 -10.87
N GLN A 118 -1.79 -4.44 -11.09
CA GLN A 118 -0.79 -4.17 -12.12
C GLN A 118 0.45 -3.49 -11.48
N PRO A 119 1.27 -4.23 -10.71
CA PRO A 119 2.41 -3.66 -9.97
C PRO A 119 3.44 -2.96 -10.87
N GLU A 120 3.56 -3.38 -12.12
CA GLU A 120 4.45 -2.79 -13.12
C GLU A 120 4.07 -1.34 -13.50
N ARG A 121 2.87 -0.90 -13.13
CA ARG A 121 2.35 0.46 -13.33
C ARG A 121 2.50 1.34 -12.09
N ASP A 122 3.09 0.82 -11.00
CA ASP A 122 3.42 1.63 -9.82
C ASP A 122 4.51 2.65 -10.18
N LEU A 123 4.57 3.72 -9.40
CA LEU A 123 5.60 4.73 -9.56
C LEU A 123 6.98 4.09 -9.35
N PRO A 124 8.00 4.45 -10.15
CA PRO A 124 9.35 3.91 -10.00
C PRO A 124 9.85 4.10 -8.57
N ARG A 125 10.04 3.00 -7.84
CA ARG A 125 10.73 3.02 -6.55
C ARG A 125 12.22 3.01 -6.80
N ALA A 126 12.96 3.85 -6.09
CA ALA A 126 14.41 3.77 -6.10
C ALA A 126 14.82 2.33 -5.73
N ALA A 127 15.71 1.74 -6.54
CA ALA A 127 16.19 0.40 -6.26
C ALA A 127 16.73 0.35 -4.82
N ARG A 128 16.29 -0.63 -4.03
CA ARG A 128 16.86 -0.88 -2.70
C ARG A 128 18.32 -1.26 -2.88
N THR A 129 19.24 -0.35 -2.59
CA THR A 129 20.69 -0.57 -2.64
C THR A 129 21.24 -1.11 -1.33
N SER A 130 20.44 -1.09 -0.27
CA SER A 130 20.80 -1.56 1.06
C SER A 130 20.96 -3.08 1.07
N ARG A 131 22.07 -3.56 1.64
CA ARG A 131 22.30 -4.97 1.94
C ARG A 131 22.20 -5.17 3.44
N LEU A 132 21.52 -6.23 3.84
CA LEU A 132 21.48 -6.63 5.24
C LEU A 132 22.89 -7.07 5.68
N GLN A 133 23.37 -6.50 6.79
CA GLN A 133 24.64 -6.90 7.40
C GLN A 133 24.42 -7.24 8.88
N LEU A 134 24.52 -8.53 9.19
CA LEU A 134 24.39 -9.05 10.56
C LEU A 134 25.68 -9.69 11.07
N ASP A 135 26.73 -9.82 10.24
CA ASP A 135 27.98 -10.45 10.67
C ASP A 135 28.59 -9.70 11.86
N GLY A 136 28.84 -10.44 12.94
CA GLY A 136 29.39 -9.89 14.18
C GLY A 136 28.39 -9.09 15.04
N ILE A 137 27.11 -9.01 14.64
CA ILE A 137 26.06 -8.39 15.44
C ILE A 137 25.48 -9.44 16.40
N ALA A 138 25.66 -9.24 17.70
CA ALA A 138 25.06 -10.10 18.72
C ALA A 138 23.55 -9.77 18.87
N PRO A 139 22.67 -10.79 18.96
CA PRO A 139 21.25 -10.56 19.20
C PRO A 139 21.03 -9.97 20.60
N VAL A 140 20.13 -8.98 20.69
CA VAL A 140 19.72 -8.37 21.98
C VAL A 140 18.95 -9.38 22.84
N ALA A 141 18.17 -10.25 22.20
CA ALA A 141 17.43 -11.34 22.80
C ALA A 141 17.34 -12.50 21.82
N ALA A 142 17.32 -13.73 22.34
CA ALA A 142 17.06 -14.95 21.61
C ALA A 142 16.16 -15.85 22.45
N GLY A 143 15.27 -16.60 21.81
CA GLY A 143 14.30 -17.44 22.51
C GLY A 143 13.38 -18.18 21.55
N THR A 144 12.35 -18.80 22.11
CA THR A 144 11.32 -19.55 21.39
C THR A 144 9.97 -18.99 21.79
N PHE A 145 9.12 -18.69 20.81
CA PHE A 145 7.72 -18.34 21.07
C PHE A 145 6.94 -19.58 21.54
N GLU A 146 5.76 -19.38 22.08
CA GLU A 146 4.78 -20.44 22.26
C GLU A 146 4.03 -20.70 20.96
N SER A 147 3.59 -21.94 20.75
CA SER A 147 2.72 -22.27 19.61
C SER A 147 1.30 -21.75 19.85
N GLY A 148 0.61 -21.36 18.78
CA GLY A 148 -0.78 -20.89 18.79
C GLY A 148 -0.94 -19.46 18.30
N ALA A 149 -2.15 -18.93 18.42
CA ALA A 149 -2.54 -17.62 17.88
C ALA A 149 -2.47 -16.46 18.90
N SER A 150 -2.10 -16.75 20.15
CA SER A 150 -2.08 -15.75 21.22
C SER A 150 -0.95 -14.75 21.01
N ILE A 151 -1.21 -13.49 21.38
CA ILE A 151 -0.20 -12.44 21.45
C ILE A 151 0.85 -12.80 22.51
N GLN A 152 2.12 -12.57 22.20
CA GLN A 152 3.24 -12.90 23.07
C GLN A 152 4.12 -11.68 23.32
N GLU A 153 4.47 -11.44 24.58
CA GLU A 153 5.33 -10.34 24.98
C GLU A 153 6.70 -10.88 25.43
N VAL A 154 7.77 -10.31 24.88
CA VAL A 154 9.15 -10.67 25.21
C VAL A 154 9.85 -9.44 25.76
N ARG A 155 10.28 -9.49 27.02
CA ARG A 155 11.11 -8.46 27.64
C ARG A 155 12.58 -8.74 27.44
N PHE A 156 13.32 -7.71 27.07
CA PHE A 156 14.77 -7.83 26.93
C PHE A 156 15.40 -7.81 28.32
N ALA A 157 16.41 -8.66 28.53
CA ALA A 157 17.14 -8.71 29.80
C ALA A 157 17.81 -7.37 30.14
N LYS A 158 18.20 -6.61 29.10
CA LYS A 158 18.69 -5.24 29.20
C LYS A 158 18.06 -4.42 28.06
N PRO A 159 17.69 -3.15 28.30
CA PRO A 159 17.20 -2.30 27.22
C PRO A 159 18.28 -2.06 26.18
N ALA A 160 17.89 -2.09 24.91
CA ALA A 160 18.74 -1.77 23.77
C ALA A 160 18.33 -0.42 23.17
N ALA A 161 19.25 0.23 22.46
CA ALA A 161 18.96 1.42 21.69
C ALA A 161 19.43 1.23 20.25
N GLY A 162 18.62 1.63 19.29
CA GLY A 162 18.94 1.51 17.89
C GLY A 162 17.92 2.23 17.02
N ARG A 163 18.32 2.53 15.78
CA ARG A 163 17.41 3.05 14.75
C ARG A 163 16.72 1.93 13.97
N GLN A 164 17.30 0.74 13.94
CA GLN A 164 16.75 -0.41 13.24
C GLN A 164 16.47 -1.54 14.23
N PHE A 165 15.37 -2.23 14.01
CA PHE A 165 15.03 -3.47 14.69
C PHE A 165 15.01 -4.61 13.67
N CYS A 166 15.71 -5.70 13.97
CA CYS A 166 15.72 -6.91 13.15
C CYS A 166 15.12 -8.06 13.96
N ILE A 167 14.13 -8.75 13.40
CA ILE A 167 13.70 -10.06 13.85
C ILE A 167 14.22 -11.11 12.87
N GLU A 168 14.91 -12.13 13.40
CA GLU A 168 15.37 -13.29 12.65
C GLU A 168 14.59 -14.52 13.16
N ALA A 169 13.71 -15.04 12.31
CA ALA A 169 13.04 -16.30 12.55
C ALA A 169 13.96 -17.44 12.10
N LEU A 170 14.11 -18.47 12.93
CA LEU A 170 15.07 -19.57 12.74
C LEU A 170 14.40 -20.88 12.30
N SER A 171 13.12 -21.06 12.64
CA SER A 171 12.31 -22.23 12.30
C SER A 171 10.83 -21.94 12.53
N ALA A 172 9.95 -22.87 12.12
CA ALA A 172 8.51 -22.86 12.40
C ALA A 172 8.06 -24.11 13.16
N PHE A 173 6.97 -24.01 13.92
CA PHE A 173 6.44 -25.12 14.75
C PHE A 173 5.92 -26.31 13.93
N ASP A 174 5.43 -26.05 12.72
CA ASP A 174 4.91 -27.06 11.80
C ASP A 174 6.01 -27.73 10.95
N GLY A 175 7.26 -27.30 11.13
CA GLY A 175 8.43 -27.81 10.39
C GLY A 175 8.49 -27.36 8.92
N LYS A 176 7.62 -26.44 8.49
CA LYS A 176 7.69 -25.84 7.15
C LYS A 176 8.77 -24.77 7.11
N ASP A 177 9.15 -24.37 5.90
CA ASP A 177 10.21 -23.38 5.64
C ASP A 177 9.69 -21.93 5.57
N TYR A 178 8.58 -21.61 6.24
CA TYR A 178 7.94 -20.28 6.16
C TYR A 178 7.88 -19.55 7.50
N ALA A 179 7.98 -18.22 7.45
CA ALA A 179 7.73 -17.35 8.59
C ALA A 179 6.53 -16.44 8.29
N ALA A 180 5.71 -16.20 9.32
CA ALA A 180 4.59 -15.27 9.25
C ALA A 180 4.46 -14.44 10.53
N ILE A 181 4.12 -13.17 10.37
CA ILE A 181 3.97 -12.20 11.46
C ILE A 181 2.77 -11.31 11.15
N ALA A 182 1.75 -11.32 12.00
CA ALA A 182 0.62 -10.40 11.87
C ALA A 182 0.99 -9.01 12.37
N GLU A 183 1.66 -8.89 13.52
CA GLU A 183 2.03 -7.58 14.06
C GLU A 183 3.27 -7.70 14.96
N ILE A 184 4.13 -6.67 14.89
CA ILE A 184 5.22 -6.42 15.85
C ILE A 184 5.00 -5.06 16.48
N SER A 185 4.99 -5.02 17.81
CA SER A 185 5.17 -3.77 18.55
C SER A 185 6.46 -3.81 19.35
N LEU A 186 7.16 -2.69 19.43
CA LEU A 186 8.29 -2.50 20.34
C LEU A 186 7.82 -1.79 21.60
N LEU A 187 8.41 -2.12 22.75
CA LEU A 187 7.89 -1.71 24.05
C LEU A 187 8.83 -0.77 24.79
N ASP A 188 8.23 0.20 25.49
CA ASP A 188 8.93 1.04 26.46
C ASP A 188 9.17 0.33 27.80
N ALA A 189 9.81 1.02 28.74
CA ALA A 189 10.11 0.48 30.08
C ALA A 189 8.86 0.04 30.85
N ALA A 190 7.72 0.70 30.62
CA ALA A 190 6.44 0.39 31.24
C ALA A 190 5.67 -0.73 30.52
N GLY A 191 6.10 -1.17 29.34
CA GLY A 191 5.37 -2.15 28.53
C GLY A 191 4.36 -1.61 27.57
N ARG A 192 4.41 -0.31 27.32
CA ARG A 192 3.52 0.32 26.34
C ARG A 192 4.16 0.23 24.97
N PRO A 193 3.37 -0.06 23.91
CA PRO A 193 3.84 0.05 22.54
C PRO A 193 4.40 1.44 22.24
N LEU A 194 5.52 1.47 21.52
CA LEU A 194 6.10 2.69 20.95
C LEU A 194 5.26 3.15 19.75
N ASP A 195 5.32 4.46 19.45
CA ASP A 195 4.70 5.00 18.24
C ASP A 195 5.38 4.43 16.99
N GLN A 196 4.56 3.90 16.09
CA GLN A 196 4.99 3.26 14.85
C GLN A 196 4.81 4.16 13.61
N SER A 197 4.28 5.38 13.77
CA SER A 197 3.90 6.26 12.65
C SER A 197 5.04 6.61 11.69
N ALA A 198 6.29 6.58 12.18
CA ALA A 198 7.49 6.85 11.39
C ALA A 198 8.21 5.58 10.88
N TRP A 199 7.69 4.39 11.20
CA TRP A 199 8.37 3.15 10.87
C TRP A 199 8.24 2.81 9.39
N THR A 200 9.29 2.22 8.84
CA THR A 200 9.29 1.70 7.46
C THR A 200 9.97 0.33 7.41
N ILE A 201 9.62 -0.47 6.41
CA ILE A 201 10.33 -1.72 6.13
C ILE A 201 11.67 -1.40 5.47
N ALA A 202 12.76 -1.62 6.21
CA ALA A 202 14.11 -1.48 5.69
C ALA A 202 14.52 -2.70 4.86
N TYR A 203 14.11 -3.91 5.27
CA TYR A 203 14.45 -5.16 4.59
C TYR A 203 13.46 -6.27 4.95
N ALA A 204 13.15 -7.14 4.00
CA ALA A 204 12.51 -8.43 4.22
C ALA A 204 13.27 -9.48 3.38
N SER A 205 13.55 -10.66 3.95
CA SER A 205 14.25 -11.74 3.23
C SER A 205 13.41 -12.35 2.11
N SER A 206 12.08 -12.35 2.29
CA SER A 206 11.11 -12.92 1.36
C SER A 206 9.72 -12.38 1.68
N GLU A 207 8.87 -12.26 0.67
CA GLU A 207 7.48 -11.80 0.77
C GLU A 207 6.63 -12.64 -0.20
N GLU A 208 5.50 -13.16 0.28
CA GLU A 208 4.47 -13.77 -0.58
C GLU A 208 3.71 -12.66 -1.31
N MET A 209 3.76 -12.67 -2.63
CA MET A 209 3.13 -11.63 -3.47
C MET A 209 2.27 -12.21 -4.60
N ASN A 210 2.19 -13.53 -4.72
CA ASN A 210 1.60 -14.20 -5.87
C ASN A 210 0.19 -14.73 -5.58
N ARG A 211 -0.04 -15.34 -4.41
CA ARG A 211 -1.33 -15.92 -4.01
C ARG A 211 -2.12 -15.04 -3.06
N GLU A 212 -1.44 -14.23 -2.26
CA GLU A 212 -2.02 -13.26 -1.35
C GLU A 212 -1.06 -12.10 -1.11
N ASP A 213 -1.53 -11.07 -0.42
CA ASP A 213 -0.68 -9.97 0.02
C ASP A 213 0.01 -10.34 1.33
N GLY A 214 1.20 -10.94 1.22
CA GLY A 214 2.10 -11.24 2.32
C GLY A 214 3.16 -10.17 2.53
N SER A 215 2.91 -8.92 2.12
CA SER A 215 3.87 -7.81 2.20
C SER A 215 4.40 -7.62 3.62
N ALA A 216 5.68 -7.29 3.74
CA ALA A 216 6.36 -7.03 5.00
C ALA A 216 5.75 -5.86 5.80
N LEU A 217 5.09 -4.91 5.12
CA LEU A 217 4.41 -3.78 5.75
C LEU A 217 3.28 -4.25 6.68
N ASN A 218 2.66 -5.39 6.38
CA ASN A 218 1.55 -5.93 7.17
C ASN A 218 1.97 -6.21 8.62
N ALA A 219 3.24 -6.51 8.88
CA ALA A 219 3.75 -6.71 10.24
C ALA A 219 3.78 -5.44 11.12
N ILE A 220 3.54 -4.25 10.56
CA ILE A 220 3.64 -2.96 11.27
C ILE A 220 2.53 -1.96 10.89
N ASN A 221 1.46 -2.42 10.23
CA ASN A 221 0.40 -1.54 9.73
C ASN A 221 -0.73 -1.32 10.77
N GLY A 222 -0.64 -1.97 11.95
CA GLY A 222 -1.64 -1.89 13.01
C GLY A 222 -2.86 -2.78 12.79
N GLN A 223 -2.82 -3.71 11.83
CA GLN A 223 -3.91 -4.65 11.53
C GLN A 223 -3.48 -6.08 11.84
N ALA A 224 -4.08 -6.70 12.86
CA ALA A 224 -3.78 -8.10 13.19
C ALA A 224 -4.50 -9.12 12.26
N THR A 225 -5.21 -8.66 11.23
CA THR A 225 -6.00 -9.50 10.31
C THR A 225 -5.28 -9.80 9.00
N ASP A 226 -4.26 -9.02 8.65
CA ASP A 226 -3.29 -9.37 7.61
C ASP A 226 -1.97 -9.78 8.28
N PHE A 227 -0.97 -10.12 7.46
CA PHE A 227 0.32 -10.57 7.97
C PHE A 227 1.41 -10.46 6.90
N TRP A 228 2.64 -10.22 7.35
CA TRP A 228 3.81 -10.56 6.55
C TRP A 228 3.90 -12.09 6.46
N HIS A 229 4.18 -12.59 5.26
CA HIS A 229 4.47 -14.01 5.04
C HIS A 229 5.64 -14.14 4.07
N THR A 230 6.58 -15.03 4.35
CA THR A 230 7.64 -15.37 3.38
C THR A 230 7.06 -16.14 2.21
N ALA A 231 7.60 -15.98 1.00
CA ALA A 231 7.05 -16.59 -0.21
C ALA A 231 6.87 -18.11 -0.07
N TYR A 232 5.62 -18.56 -0.20
CA TYR A 232 5.27 -19.98 -0.29
C TYR A 232 4.70 -20.35 -1.66
N SER A 233 4.48 -19.35 -2.52
CA SER A 233 4.05 -19.54 -3.89
C SER A 233 4.90 -18.72 -4.87
N GLY A 234 5.12 -19.30 -6.06
CA GLY A 234 6.12 -18.81 -7.01
C GLY A 234 7.56 -19.07 -6.53
N GLU A 235 8.51 -18.95 -7.45
CA GLU A 235 9.92 -19.26 -7.16
C GLU A 235 10.75 -17.97 -7.00
N PRO A 236 11.77 -17.96 -6.12
CA PRO A 236 12.24 -19.06 -5.27
C PRO A 236 11.48 -19.18 -3.93
N HIS A 237 11.49 -20.39 -3.34
CA HIS A 237 11.08 -20.65 -1.95
C HIS A 237 12.29 -20.68 -1.00
N PRO A 238 12.67 -19.55 -0.38
CA PRO A 238 13.79 -19.51 0.53
C PRO A 238 13.50 -20.31 1.81
N ARG A 239 14.53 -21.01 2.30
CA ARG A 239 14.50 -21.64 3.62
C ARG A 239 14.93 -20.66 4.71
N PHE A 240 14.66 -21.04 5.96
CA PHE A 240 15.19 -20.34 7.12
C PHE A 240 16.73 -20.16 7.05
N PRO A 241 17.29 -19.07 7.63
CA PRO A 241 16.60 -18.06 8.45
C PRO A 241 15.83 -17.02 7.63
N HIS A 242 14.71 -16.55 8.18
CA HIS A 242 13.89 -15.46 7.60
C HIS A 242 14.04 -14.20 8.43
N ARG A 243 14.11 -13.05 7.77
CA ARG A 243 14.50 -11.79 8.41
C ARG A 243 13.63 -10.64 7.97
N LEU A 244 13.20 -9.85 8.96
CA LEU A 244 12.48 -8.60 8.76
C LEU A 244 13.21 -7.50 9.54
N VAL A 245 13.53 -6.41 8.85
CA VAL A 245 14.16 -5.22 9.44
C VAL A 245 13.26 -4.02 9.29
N ILE A 246 12.99 -3.37 10.41
CA ILE A 246 12.18 -2.15 10.51
C ILE A 246 13.16 -0.99 10.79
N ASP A 247 13.10 0.08 9.98
CA ASP A 247 13.69 1.38 10.32
C ASP A 247 12.68 2.15 11.15
N LEU A 248 13.06 2.50 12.37
CA LEU A 248 12.23 3.22 13.35
C LEU A 248 12.19 4.73 13.08
N GLY A 249 12.91 5.20 12.05
CA GLY A 249 13.04 6.61 11.67
C GLY A 249 14.03 7.38 12.56
N THR A 250 14.09 7.07 13.85
CA THR A 250 15.02 7.65 14.82
C THR A 250 15.59 6.59 15.77
N SER A 251 16.75 6.89 16.36
CA SER A 251 17.34 6.01 17.38
C SER A 251 16.45 5.99 18.62
N THR A 252 15.95 4.81 18.98
CA THR A 252 14.92 4.63 20.00
C THR A 252 15.37 3.60 21.02
N ARG A 253 15.04 3.83 22.30
CA ARG A 253 15.35 2.88 23.39
C ARG A 253 14.19 1.90 23.57
N ILE A 254 14.50 0.61 23.50
CA ILE A 254 13.54 -0.49 23.46
C ILE A 254 13.80 -1.43 24.65
N HIS A 255 12.72 -1.83 25.33
CA HIS A 255 12.77 -2.69 26.52
C HIS A 255 12.15 -4.07 26.28
N GLY A 256 11.53 -4.27 25.11
CA GLY A 256 10.96 -5.54 24.71
C GLY A 256 10.19 -5.42 23.40
N MET A 257 9.51 -6.50 23.05
CA MET A 257 8.64 -6.56 21.90
C MET A 257 7.36 -7.33 22.23
N ARG A 258 6.33 -7.09 21.42
CA ARG A 258 5.10 -7.86 21.36
C ARG A 258 4.99 -8.45 19.95
N TYR A 259 4.75 -9.74 19.87
CA TYR A 259 4.58 -10.51 18.65
C TYR A 259 3.14 -11.01 18.59
N THR A 260 2.49 -10.76 17.47
CA THR A 260 1.20 -11.36 17.13
C THR A 260 1.42 -12.37 16.00
N PRO A 261 1.21 -13.67 16.24
CA PRO A 261 1.21 -14.68 15.19
C PRO A 261 0.10 -14.39 14.17
N ARG A 262 0.27 -14.93 12.95
CA ARG A 262 -0.81 -14.97 11.96
C ARG A 262 -2.11 -15.50 12.58
N GLN A 263 -3.20 -14.80 12.32
CA GLN A 263 -4.54 -15.22 12.72
C GLN A 263 -5.20 -16.07 11.63
N GLY A 264 -6.04 -17.02 12.03
CA GLY A 264 -6.74 -17.93 11.11
C GLY A 264 -6.29 -19.39 11.23
N PRO A 265 -6.84 -20.28 10.38
CA PRO A 265 -6.50 -21.71 10.44
C PRO A 265 -5.04 -21.96 10.08
N PRO A 266 -4.41 -23.03 10.61
CA PRO A 266 -3.10 -23.47 10.16
C PRO A 266 -3.13 -23.75 8.65
N GLN A 267 -2.15 -23.22 7.91
CA GLN A 267 -1.94 -23.53 6.49
C GLN A 267 -0.82 -24.54 6.33
#